data_AF-A0A365TC86-F1
#
_entry.id   AF-A0A365TC86-F1
#
_cell.length_a   1.000
_cell.length_b   1.000
_cell.length_c   1.000
_cell.angle_alpha   90.00
_cell.angle_beta   90.00
_cell.angle_gamma   90.00
#
_symmetry.space_group_name_H-M   'P 1'
#
loop_
_entity.id
_entity.type
_entity.pdbx_description
1 polymer ?
#
loop_
_entity_poly.entity_id
_entity_poly.type
_entity_poly.pdbx_seq_one_letter_code
_entity_poly.pdbx_strand_id
1 'polypeptide(L)'
;MGEKESDESVSPTTIFDALAHAHRRAVLARLRADGPCEFAALTDAVARHEDETPVERLRISLRHHHLPKLEDSAFVRCDAGRVVPTDRCAAVDPYLALVEDE
;
A
#
# COMPACT_ATOMS: atom_id res chain seq x y z
N MET A 1 8.33 -35.27 -2.77
CA MET A 1 7.36 -34.71 -1.82
C MET A 1 7.86 -33.32 -1.48
N GLY A 2 7.26 -32.30 -2.09
CA GLY A 2 7.54 -30.89 -1.82
C GLY A 2 6.21 -30.21 -2.10
N GLU A 3 5.54 -29.85 -1.01
CA GLU A 3 4.14 -29.45 -1.01
C GLU A 3 3.92 -28.23 -1.90
N LYS A 4 2.77 -28.22 -2.57
CA LYS A 4 2.32 -27.16 -3.46
C LYS A 4 2.40 -25.83 -2.72
N GLU A 5 3.20 -24.89 -3.23
CA GLU A 5 2.93 -23.47 -3.03
C GLU A 5 1.49 -23.26 -3.51
N SER A 6 0.56 -23.17 -2.57
CA SER A 6 -0.77 -22.71 -2.89
C SER A 6 -0.60 -21.30 -3.42
N ASP A 7 -0.72 -21.17 -4.73
CA ASP A 7 -1.10 -19.95 -5.43
C ASP A 7 -2.47 -19.51 -4.88
N GLU A 8 -2.48 -19.04 -3.63
CA GLU A 8 -3.65 -18.48 -2.99
C GLU A 8 -3.81 -17.08 -3.55
N SER A 9 -4.31 -17.06 -4.79
CA SER A 9 -4.65 -15.84 -5.51
C SER A 9 -5.44 -14.91 -4.59
N VAL A 10 -4.95 -13.67 -4.48
CA VAL A 10 -5.58 -12.65 -3.66
C VAL A 10 -7.01 -12.43 -4.14
N SER A 11 -7.97 -12.54 -3.22
CA SER A 11 -9.38 -12.35 -3.61
C SER A 11 -9.61 -10.96 -4.21
N PRO A 12 -10.46 -10.81 -5.25
CA PRO A 12 -10.76 -9.51 -5.83
C PRO A 12 -11.29 -8.50 -4.80
N THR A 13 -12.11 -8.96 -3.84
CA THR A 13 -12.61 -8.11 -2.75
C THR A 13 -11.46 -7.51 -1.94
N THR A 14 -10.44 -8.32 -1.59
CA THR A 14 -9.27 -7.84 -0.87
C THR A 14 -8.45 -6.83 -1.68
N ILE A 15 -8.31 -7.04 -2.99
CA ILE A 15 -7.63 -6.10 -3.91
C ILE A 15 -8.38 -4.77 -3.93
N PHE A 16 -9.69 -4.81 -4.19
CA PHE A 16 -10.50 -3.59 -4.27
C PHE A 16 -10.60 -2.87 -2.93
N ASP A 17 -10.70 -3.59 -1.81
CA ASP A 17 -10.66 -3.00 -0.48
C ASP A 17 -9.33 -2.27 -0.23
N ALA A 18 -8.20 -2.86 -0.64
CA ALA A 18 -6.90 -2.20 -0.56
C ALA A 18 -6.87 -0.93 -1.43
N LEU A 19 -7.43 -0.96 -2.64
CA LEU A 19 -7.40 0.16 -3.59
C LEU A 19 -8.51 1.21 -3.40
N ALA A 20 -9.51 0.95 -2.54
CA ALA A 20 -10.69 1.80 -2.39
C ALA A 20 -10.43 3.22 -1.83
N HIS A 21 -9.21 3.55 -1.41
CA HIS A 21 -8.89 4.88 -0.88
C HIS A 21 -7.62 5.44 -1.54
N ALA A 22 -7.65 6.73 -1.89
CA ALA A 22 -6.55 7.41 -2.58
C ALA A 22 -5.20 7.21 -1.87
N HIS A 23 -5.14 7.45 -0.57
CA HIS A 23 -3.91 7.26 0.20
C HIS A 23 -3.38 5.81 0.18
N ARG A 24 -4.26 4.79 0.16
CA ARG A 24 -3.80 3.40 0.07
C ARG A 24 -3.23 3.10 -1.32
N ARG A 25 -3.85 3.62 -2.38
CA ARG A 25 -3.29 3.54 -3.74
C ARG A 25 -1.94 4.22 -3.83
N ALA A 26 -1.83 5.44 -3.32
CA ALA A 26 -0.57 6.19 -3.31
C ALA A 26 0.53 5.47 -2.54
N VAL A 27 0.22 4.90 -1.37
CA VAL A 27 1.16 4.07 -0.61
C VAL A 27 1.62 2.86 -1.42
N LEU A 28 0.68 2.09 -1.99
CA LEU A 28 0.99 0.90 -2.75
C LEU A 28 1.81 1.24 -4.00
N ALA A 29 1.41 2.24 -4.79
CA ALA A 29 2.16 2.72 -5.95
C ALA A 29 3.58 3.12 -5.58
N ARG A 30 3.76 3.91 -4.51
CA ARG A 30 5.07 4.34 -4.03
C ARG A 30 5.96 3.15 -3.59
N LEU A 31 5.39 2.14 -2.94
CA LEU A 31 6.13 0.95 -2.51
C LEU A 31 6.40 -0.02 -3.67
N ARG A 32 5.54 -0.07 -4.68
CA ARG A 32 5.77 -0.85 -5.90
C ARG A 32 6.88 -0.26 -6.76
N ALA A 33 6.93 1.07 -6.87
CA ALA A 33 7.94 1.77 -7.65
C ALA A 33 9.34 1.70 -7.00
N ASP A 34 9.47 2.07 -5.72
CA ASP A 34 10.81 2.22 -5.10
C ASP A 34 11.08 1.27 -3.93
N GLY A 35 10.17 0.34 -3.64
CA GLY A 35 10.35 -0.66 -2.59
C GLY A 35 10.15 -0.11 -1.16
N PRO A 36 10.67 -0.84 -0.15
CA PRO A 36 10.52 -0.48 1.26
C PRO A 36 11.06 0.91 1.59
N CYS A 37 10.38 1.65 2.48
CA CYS A 37 10.83 2.98 2.89
C CYS A 37 10.46 3.33 4.33
N GLU A 38 11.05 4.41 4.85
CA GLU A 38 10.70 4.97 6.16
C GLU A 38 9.29 5.57 6.14
N PHE A 39 8.54 5.40 7.23
CA PHE A 39 7.17 5.92 7.34
C PHE A 39 7.07 7.43 7.12
N ALA A 40 8.07 8.19 7.57
CA ALA A 40 8.14 9.64 7.34
C ALA A 40 8.29 9.95 5.84
N ALA A 41 9.22 9.28 5.15
CA ALA A 41 9.43 9.46 3.72
C ALA A 41 8.21 9.03 2.89
N LEU A 42 7.53 7.96 3.30
CA LEU A 42 6.28 7.51 2.70
C LEU A 42 5.19 8.59 2.84
N THR A 43 5.05 9.16 4.03
CA THR A 43 4.07 10.23 4.30
C THR A 43 4.32 11.43 3.39
N ASP A 44 5.59 11.86 3.28
CA ASP A 44 5.96 12.98 2.41
C ASP A 44 5.73 12.67 0.93
N ALA A 45 5.92 11.42 0.49
CA ALA A 45 5.65 11.01 -0.88
C ALA A 45 4.14 11.05 -1.18
N VAL A 46 3.32 10.53 -0.27
CA VAL A 46 1.85 10.54 -0.41
C VAL A 46 1.31 11.97 -0.37
N ALA A 47 1.83 12.85 0.48
CA ALA A 47 1.42 14.26 0.55
C ALA A 47 1.66 15.03 -0.76
N ARG A 48 2.69 14.65 -1.53
CA ARG A 48 3.00 15.28 -2.82
C ARG A 48 2.05 14.84 -3.93
N HIS A 49 1.36 13.72 -3.75
CA HIS A 49 0.48 13.11 -4.75
C HIS A 49 -0.95 13.67 -4.64
N GLU A 50 -1.07 15.00 -4.72
CA GLU A 50 -2.33 15.75 -4.71
C GLU A 50 -3.17 15.62 -3.42
N ASP A 51 -2.56 15.90 -2.27
CA ASP A 51 -3.31 15.98 -1.02
C ASP A 51 -3.26 17.40 -0.43
N GLU A 52 -4.43 18.04 -0.32
CA GLU A 52 -4.58 19.31 0.42
C GLU A 52 -4.56 19.10 1.94
N THR A 53 -4.58 17.84 2.40
CA THR A 53 -4.52 17.49 3.81
C THR A 53 -3.18 17.92 4.41
N PRO A 54 -3.20 18.64 5.55
CA PRO A 54 -1.98 18.94 6.27
C PRO A 54 -1.19 17.67 6.59
N VAL A 55 0.12 17.66 6.30
CA VAL A 55 1.01 16.48 6.45
C VAL A 55 0.86 15.78 7.81
N GLU A 56 0.68 16.55 8.89
CA GLU A 56 0.49 15.98 10.22
C GLU A 56 -0.81 15.15 10.36
N ARG A 57 -1.90 15.61 9.74
CA ARG A 57 -3.17 14.87 9.71
C ARG A 57 -3.06 13.65 8.80
N LEU A 58 -2.39 13.78 7.66
CA LEU A 58 -2.12 12.65 6.78
C LEU A 58 -1.30 11.57 7.50
N ARG A 59 -0.26 11.97 8.24
CA ARG A 59 0.57 11.07 9.05
C ARG A 59 -0.26 10.25 10.04
N ILE A 60 -1.14 10.91 10.79
CA ILE A 60 -2.05 10.25 11.73
C ILE A 60 -2.99 9.29 10.97
N SER A 61 -3.56 9.73 9.84
CA SER A 61 -4.44 8.91 9.02
C SER A 61 -3.74 7.66 8.48
N LEU A 62 -2.53 7.81 7.91
CA LEU A 62 -1.73 6.70 7.41
C LEU A 62 -1.41 5.70 8.52
N ARG A 63 -0.97 6.18 9.69
CA ARG A 63 -0.58 5.34 10.82
C ARG A 63 -1.74 4.54 11.40
N HIS A 64 -2.92 5.16 11.52
CA HIS A 64 -4.03 4.58 12.28
C HIS A 64 -5.15 3.98 11.42
N HIS A 65 -5.22 4.32 10.12
CA HIS A 65 -6.32 3.88 9.26
C HIS A 65 -5.84 3.16 8.01
N HIS A 66 -4.85 3.70 7.30
CA HIS A 66 -4.48 3.17 6.00
C HIS A 66 -3.48 2.01 6.09
N LEU A 67 -2.37 2.17 6.82
CA LEU A 67 -1.39 1.11 6.99
C LEU A 67 -1.92 -0.10 7.74
N PRO A 68 -2.71 0.04 8.84
CA PRO A 68 -3.29 -1.13 9.51
C PRO A 68 -4.16 -1.95 8.56
N LYS A 69 -5.00 -1.31 7.73
CA LYS A 69 -5.81 -2.04 6.73
C LYS A 69 -4.97 -2.78 5.69
N LEU A 70 -3.86 -2.20 5.25
CA LEU A 70 -2.95 -2.84 4.29
C LEU A 70 -2.15 -3.98 4.95
N GLU A 71 -1.86 -3.87 6.24
CA GLU A 71 -1.20 -4.91 7.03
C GLU A 71 -2.15 -6.08 7.36
N ASP A 72 -3.39 -5.79 7.74
CA ASP A 72 -4.46 -6.78 7.97
C ASP A 72 -4.74 -7.63 6.72
N SER A 73 -4.57 -7.04 5.54
CA SER A 73 -4.71 -7.71 4.24
C SER A 73 -3.39 -8.27 3.71
N ALA A 74 -2.32 -8.19 4.50
CA ALA A 74 -0.97 -8.70 4.20
C ALA A 74 -0.33 -8.14 2.93
N PHE A 75 -0.72 -6.95 2.46
CA PHE A 75 -0.02 -6.24 1.38
C PHE A 75 1.27 -5.57 1.86
N VAL A 76 1.27 -5.08 3.10
CA VAL A 76 2.46 -4.46 3.69
C VAL A 76 2.73 -5.02 5.07
N ARG A 77 3.95 -4.79 5.55
CA ARG A 77 4.34 -4.99 6.94
C ARG A 77 5.00 -3.73 7.46
N CYS A 78 4.61 -3.29 8.66
CA CYS A 78 5.29 -2.23 9.37
C CYS A 78 6.35 -2.82 10.30
N ASP A 79 7.61 -2.45 10.13
CA ASP A 79 8.72 -2.93 10.96
C ASP A 79 9.64 -1.78 11.37
N ALA A 80 9.81 -1.57 12.68
CA ALA A 80 10.69 -0.54 13.25
C ALA A 80 10.55 0.88 12.64
N GLY A 81 9.36 1.27 12.18
CA GLY A 81 9.12 2.58 11.55
C GLY A 81 9.25 2.58 10.02
N ARG A 82 9.57 1.44 9.41
CA ARG A 82 9.56 1.22 7.97
C ARG A 82 8.28 0.53 7.51
N VAL A 83 7.91 0.78 6.27
CA VAL A 83 6.83 0.09 5.57
C VAL A 83 7.44 -0.76 4.47
N VAL A 84 7.19 -2.06 4.52
CA VAL A 84 7.78 -3.07 3.64
C VAL A 84 6.65 -3.71 2.83
N PRO A 85 6.67 -3.64 1.49
CA PRO A 85 5.71 -4.37 0.67
C PRO A 85 5.97 -5.89 0.78
N THR A 86 4.90 -6.68 0.72
CA THR A 86 4.99 -8.13 0.60
C THR A 86 4.85 -8.56 -0.86
N ASP A 87 5.05 -9.85 -1.16
CA ASP A 87 4.83 -10.40 -2.49
C ASP A 87 3.36 -10.24 -2.96
N ARG A 88 2.42 -10.11 -2.01
CA ARG A 88 1.00 -9.88 -2.29
C ARG A 88 0.75 -8.58 -3.05
N CYS A 89 1.64 -7.60 -2.93
CA CYS A 89 1.55 -6.34 -3.65
C CYS A 89 1.61 -6.52 -5.18
N ALA A 90 2.15 -7.61 -5.71
CA ALA A 90 2.09 -7.88 -7.15
C ALA A 90 0.65 -7.98 -7.67
N ALA A 91 -0.32 -8.37 -6.82
CA ALA A 91 -1.72 -8.50 -7.21
C ALA A 91 -2.41 -7.16 -7.50
N VAL A 92 -1.88 -6.03 -7.03
CA VAL A 92 -2.46 -4.70 -7.29
C VAL A 92 -1.87 -4.01 -8.53
N ASP A 93 -0.74 -4.49 -9.07
CA ASP A 93 -0.03 -3.87 -10.18
C ASP A 93 -0.90 -3.62 -11.42
N PRO A 94 -1.74 -4.58 -11.89
CA PRO A 94 -2.58 -4.35 -13.06
C PRO A 94 -3.60 -3.23 -12.86
N TYR A 95 -3.99 -2.97 -11.61
CA TYR A 95 -5.01 -1.98 -11.28
C TYR A 95 -4.40 -0.61 -11.01
N LEU A 96 -3.18 -0.55 -10.46
CA LEU A 96 -2.47 0.72 -10.27
C LEU A 96 -2.17 1.40 -11.61
N ALA A 97 -1.77 0.61 -12.62
CA ALA A 97 -1.53 1.10 -13.98
C ALA A 97 -2.77 1.73 -14.64
N LEU A 98 -3.98 1.38 -14.21
CA LEU A 98 -5.23 1.96 -14.74
C LEU A 98 -5.56 3.33 -14.15
N VAL A 99 -4.94 3.70 -13.02
CA VAL A 99 -5.22 4.95 -12.29
C VAL A 99 -4.21 6.05 -12.64
N GLU A 100 -3.10 5.69 -13.30
CA GLU A 100 -2.04 6.62 -13.72
C GLU A 100 -2.32 7.30 -15.07
N ASP A 101 -3.43 6.96 -15.74
CA ASP A 101 -3.81 7.40 -17.09
C ASP A 101 -4.88 8.53 -17.13
N GLU A 102 -5.17 9.22 -16.01
CA GLU A 102 -6.11 10.36 -15.95
C GLU A 102 -5.43 11.72 -15.69
#